data_AF-A0A3E0WB44-F1
#
_entry.id   AF-A0A3E0WB44-F1
#
_cell.length_a   1.000
_cell.length_b   1.000
_cell.length_c   1.000
_cell.angle_alpha   90.00
_cell.angle_beta   90.00
_cell.angle_gamma   90.00
#
_symmetry.space_group_name_H-M   'P 1'
#
loop_
_entity.id
_entity.type
_entity.pdbx_description
1 polymer ?
#
loop_
_entity_poly.entity_id
_entity_poly.type
_entity_poly.pdbx_seq_one_letter_code
_entity_poly.pdbx_strand_id
1 'polypeptide(L)'
;MLSVRLFAVLREAWVSAASQRVASLLTVVVVAALCVTVLVTAGSAEGSAETVLSSLDASGTRSIVVRAQAGSGLDTRVLDRLQGAADIDWVGAFGFADDVTNAAFEGGARVSLRPYYGTDLGGSGLLSTDAATQLGFAAGLGTAVSESSGRSYDLAKTVDLPGELSFLEPVVLVPTAVSGVGGVRVATGAGSAGVRPSRWR
;
A
#
# COMPACT_ATOMS: atom_id res chain seq x y z
N MET A 1 -28.03 -50.88 -26.33
CA MET A 1 -27.48 -51.26 -27.66
C MET A 1 -26.45 -50.26 -28.21
N LEU A 2 -26.57 -48.94 -27.95
CA LEU A 2 -25.60 -47.93 -28.45
C LEU A 2 -24.17 -48.11 -27.88
N SER A 3 -24.05 -48.42 -26.57
CA SER A 3 -22.76 -48.47 -25.88
C SER A 3 -21.84 -49.61 -26.34
N VAL A 4 -22.42 -50.75 -26.75
CA VAL A 4 -21.66 -51.93 -27.22
C VAL A 4 -21.08 -51.68 -28.61
N ARG A 5 -21.81 -50.97 -29.47
CA ARG A 5 -21.32 -50.56 -30.80
C ARG A 5 -20.21 -49.51 -30.70
N LEU A 6 -20.34 -48.57 -29.77
CA LEU A 6 -19.31 -47.55 -29.52
C LEU A 6 -17.99 -48.18 -29.04
N PHE A 7 -18.07 -49.15 -28.14
CA PHE A 7 -16.90 -49.88 -27.65
C PHE A 7 -16.23 -50.72 -28.74
N ALA A 8 -17.01 -51.36 -29.61
CA ALA A 8 -16.48 -52.13 -30.73
C ALA A 8 -15.72 -51.23 -31.71
N VAL A 9 -16.27 -50.06 -32.05
CA VAL A 9 -15.62 -49.09 -32.95
C VAL A 9 -14.34 -48.53 -32.34
N LEU A 10 -14.32 -48.22 -31.04
CA LEU A 10 -13.11 -47.79 -30.33
C LEU A 10 -12.03 -48.88 -30.34
N ARG A 11 -12.41 -50.14 -30.17
CA ARG A 11 -11.48 -51.27 -30.20
C ARG A 11 -10.87 -51.48 -31.59
N GLU A 12 -11.70 -51.45 -32.63
CA GLU A 12 -11.24 -51.56 -34.02
C GLU A 12 -10.28 -50.41 -34.38
N ALA A 13 -10.62 -49.17 -33.98
CA ALA A 13 -9.79 -48.00 -34.20
C ALA A 13 -8.44 -48.10 -33.49
N TRP A 14 -8.41 -48.64 -32.27
CA TRP A 14 -7.18 -48.85 -31.52
C TRP A 14 -6.27 -49.91 -32.17
N VAL A 15 -6.85 -50.99 -32.67
CA VAL A 15 -6.12 -52.03 -33.40
C VAL A 15 -5.57 -51.50 -34.73
N SER A 16 -6.35 -50.69 -35.46
CA SER A 16 -5.86 -50.00 -36.67
C SER A 16 -4.72 -49.03 -36.34
N ALA A 17 -4.83 -48.22 -35.29
CA ALA A 17 -3.77 -47.31 -34.86
C ALA A 17 -2.48 -48.05 -34.47
N ALA A 18 -2.60 -49.22 -33.83
CA ALA A 18 -1.46 -50.05 -33.44
C ALA A 18 -0.71 -50.68 -34.64
N SER A 19 -1.38 -50.84 -35.79
CA SER A 19 -0.80 -51.40 -37.02
C SER A 19 -0.03 -50.38 -37.87
N GLN A 20 -0.35 -49.07 -37.74
CA GLN A 20 0.31 -47.98 -38.47
C GLN A 20 1.06 -47.04 -37.51
N ARG A 21 1.99 -47.61 -36.74
CA ARG A 21 2.70 -46.94 -35.64
C ARG A 21 3.37 -45.63 -36.07
N VAL A 22 3.96 -45.58 -37.26
CA VAL A 22 4.69 -44.39 -37.75
C VAL A 22 3.72 -43.24 -38.03
N ALA A 23 2.63 -43.50 -38.75
CA ALA A 23 1.64 -42.46 -39.09
C ALA A 23 0.91 -41.95 -37.84
N SER A 24 0.49 -42.86 -36.95
CA SER A 24 -0.16 -42.49 -35.68
C SER A 24 0.76 -41.65 -34.80
N LEU A 25 2.02 -42.04 -34.64
CA LEU A 25 2.98 -41.32 -33.81
C LEU A 25 3.24 -39.91 -34.36
N LEU A 26 3.32 -39.76 -35.68
CA LEU A 26 3.49 -38.46 -36.33
C LEU A 26 2.30 -37.54 -36.06
N THR A 27 1.07 -38.05 -36.15
CA THR A 27 -0.13 -37.26 -35.83
C THR A 27 -0.20 -36.84 -34.37
N VAL A 28 0.15 -37.72 -33.43
CA VAL A 28 0.17 -37.40 -32.00
C VAL A 28 1.20 -36.32 -31.69
N VAL A 29 2.39 -36.43 -32.29
CA VAL A 29 3.46 -35.41 -32.13
C VAL A 29 3.01 -34.05 -32.65
N VAL A 30 2.36 -33.99 -33.81
CA VAL A 30 1.86 -32.72 -34.37
C VAL A 30 0.78 -32.10 -33.48
N VAL A 31 -0.17 -32.89 -32.99
CA VAL A 31 -1.22 -32.40 -32.09
C VAL A 31 -0.61 -31.93 -30.76
N ALA A 32 0.32 -32.68 -30.18
CA ALA A 32 1.01 -32.28 -28.97
C ALA A 32 1.78 -30.96 -29.16
N ALA A 33 2.51 -30.80 -30.27
CA ALA A 33 3.22 -29.58 -30.60
C ALA A 33 2.26 -28.38 -30.75
N LEU A 34 1.12 -28.56 -31.43
CA LEU A 34 0.09 -27.52 -31.53
C LEU A 34 -0.46 -27.12 -30.16
N CYS A 35 -0.82 -28.09 -29.31
CA CYS A 35 -1.30 -27.82 -27.95
C CYS A 35 -0.28 -27.05 -27.11
N VAL A 36 1.00 -27.45 -27.16
CA VAL A 36 2.09 -26.74 -26.47
C VAL A 36 2.22 -25.30 -26.99
N THR A 37 2.18 -25.11 -28.31
CA THR A 37 2.31 -23.78 -28.93
C THR A 37 1.16 -22.86 -28.50
N VAL A 38 -0.07 -23.37 -28.46
CA VAL A 38 -1.24 -22.62 -28.00
C VAL A 38 -1.12 -22.26 -26.52
N LEU A 39 -0.76 -23.21 -25.66
CA LEU A 39 -0.58 -22.97 -24.22
C LEU A 39 0.54 -21.95 -23.93
N VAL A 40 1.67 -22.04 -24.63
CA VAL A 40 2.79 -21.09 -24.50
C VAL A 40 2.38 -19.69 -24.96
N THR A 41 1.62 -19.61 -26.05
CA THR A 41 1.19 -18.31 -26.61
C THR A 41 0.14 -17.64 -25.72
N ALA A 42 -0.83 -18.40 -25.21
CA ALA A 42 -1.84 -17.89 -24.29
C ALA A 42 -1.22 -17.48 -22.93
N GLY A 43 -0.36 -18.34 -22.35
CA GLY A 43 0.28 -18.07 -21.07
C GLY A 43 1.27 -16.89 -21.11
N SER A 44 1.98 -16.68 -22.22
CA SER A 44 2.88 -15.53 -22.38
C SER A 44 2.13 -14.20 -22.53
N ALA A 45 0.93 -14.21 -23.11
CA ALA A 45 0.08 -13.02 -23.23
C ALA A 45 -0.45 -12.56 -21.85
N GLU A 46 -0.95 -13.48 -21.03
CA GLU A 46 -1.44 -13.18 -19.68
C GLU A 46 -0.31 -12.75 -18.75
N GLY A 47 0.85 -13.43 -18.78
CA GLY A 47 2.01 -13.04 -17.97
C GLY A 47 2.59 -11.67 -18.35
N SER A 48 2.52 -11.29 -19.63
CA SER A 48 2.93 -9.95 -20.07
C SER A 48 1.93 -8.88 -19.64
N ALA A 49 0.63 -9.18 -19.63
CA ALA A 49 -0.40 -8.27 -19.13
C ALA A 49 -0.25 -8.00 -17.63
N GLU A 50 -0.01 -9.05 -16.83
CA GLU A 50 0.27 -8.94 -15.39
C GLU A 50 1.54 -8.10 -15.12
N THR A 51 2.58 -8.28 -15.93
CA THR A 51 3.83 -7.52 -15.83
C THR A 51 3.62 -6.05 -16.19
N VAL A 52 2.80 -5.76 -17.21
CA VAL A 52 2.45 -4.39 -17.57
C VAL A 52 1.57 -3.76 -16.51
N LEU A 53 0.53 -4.46 -16.01
CA LEU A 53 -0.34 -3.97 -14.93
C LEU A 53 0.45 -3.69 -13.64
N SER A 54 1.34 -4.60 -13.23
CA SER A 54 2.21 -4.38 -12.06
C SER A 54 3.22 -3.26 -12.27
N SER A 55 3.77 -3.07 -13.47
CA SER A 55 4.66 -1.93 -13.77
C SER A 55 3.91 -0.60 -13.86
N LEU A 56 2.64 -0.61 -14.30
CA LEU A 56 1.77 0.56 -14.37
C LEU A 56 1.25 0.93 -12.99
N ASP A 57 0.93 -0.06 -12.15
CA ASP A 57 0.65 0.11 -10.71
C ASP A 57 1.89 0.65 -9.95
N ALA A 58 3.10 0.26 -10.36
CA ALA A 58 4.34 0.76 -9.77
C ALA A 58 4.75 2.16 -10.27
N SER A 59 4.29 2.60 -11.44
CA SER A 59 4.64 3.89 -12.07
C SER A 59 3.53 4.94 -11.99
N GLY A 60 2.33 4.58 -11.54
CA GLY A 60 1.18 5.49 -11.43
C GLY A 60 1.31 6.42 -10.22
N THR A 61 1.24 7.73 -10.48
CA THR A 61 1.19 8.80 -9.49
C THR A 61 -0.01 8.63 -8.53
N ARG A 62 0.18 7.92 -7.42
CA ARG A 62 -0.91 7.59 -6.48
C ARG A 62 -0.93 8.45 -5.21
N SER A 63 -0.04 9.44 -5.10
CA SER A 63 -0.13 10.46 -4.06
C SER A 63 0.13 11.86 -4.60
N ILE A 64 -0.63 12.83 -4.10
CA ILE A 64 -0.43 14.26 -4.37
C ILE A 64 -0.09 14.90 -3.04
N VAL A 65 1.12 15.44 -2.93
CA VAL A 65 1.59 16.16 -1.74
C VAL A 65 1.51 17.66 -2.02
N VAL A 66 0.58 18.34 -1.36
CA VAL A 66 0.41 19.79 -1.43
C VAL A 66 1.11 20.44 -0.25
N ARG A 67 2.20 21.15 -0.54
CA ARG A 67 2.94 21.93 0.46
C ARG A 67 2.44 23.36 0.46
N ALA A 68 1.82 23.76 1.56
CA ALA A 68 1.37 25.13 1.76
C ALA A 68 2.29 25.86 2.75
N GLN A 69 2.54 27.14 2.47
CA GLN A 69 3.26 28.03 3.39
C GLN A 69 2.31 28.60 4.45
N ALA A 70 2.85 29.05 5.58
CA ALA A 70 2.09 29.77 6.58
C ALA A 70 1.43 31.00 5.94
N GLY A 71 0.13 31.23 6.20
CA GLY A 71 -0.62 32.35 5.60
C GLY A 71 -1.13 32.12 4.17
N SER A 72 -0.95 30.92 3.60
CA SER A 72 -1.49 30.55 2.27
C SER A 72 -3.02 30.51 2.17
N GLY A 73 -3.74 30.70 3.28
CA GLY A 73 -5.20 30.55 3.34
C GLY A 73 -5.67 29.10 3.27
N LEU A 74 -4.75 28.11 3.22
CA LEU A 74 -5.11 26.70 3.30
C LEU A 74 -5.39 26.32 4.75
N ASP A 75 -6.61 25.86 5.02
CA ASP A 75 -7.06 25.41 6.34
C ASP A 75 -7.55 23.95 6.29
N THR A 76 -7.97 23.44 7.45
CA THR A 76 -8.47 22.06 7.59
C THR A 76 -9.78 21.79 6.83
N ARG A 77 -10.53 22.81 6.38
CA ARG A 77 -11.78 22.63 5.60
C ARG A 77 -11.50 22.07 4.21
N VAL A 78 -10.27 22.20 3.72
CA VAL A 78 -9.83 21.56 2.48
C VAL A 78 -9.88 20.04 2.60
N LEU A 79 -9.64 19.47 3.78
CA LEU A 79 -9.73 18.02 3.99
C LEU A 79 -11.16 17.54 3.79
N ASP A 80 -12.16 18.24 4.33
CA ASP A 80 -13.58 17.87 4.17
C ASP A 80 -13.99 17.85 2.70
N ARG A 81 -13.48 18.81 1.91
CA ARG A 81 -13.74 18.85 0.46
C ARG A 81 -13.07 17.71 -0.29
N LEU A 82 -11.83 17.38 0.08
CA LEU A 82 -11.08 16.30 -0.58
C LEU A 82 -11.61 14.92 -0.18
N GLN A 83 -12.07 14.72 1.05
CA GLN A 83 -12.69 13.46 1.48
C GLN A 83 -13.99 13.14 0.73
N GLY A 84 -14.70 14.16 0.21
CA GLY A 84 -15.91 13.98 -0.60
C GLY A 84 -15.66 13.66 -2.08
N ALA A 85 -14.41 13.64 -2.54
CA ALA A 85 -14.08 13.38 -3.94
C ALA A 85 -14.10 11.86 -4.25
N ALA A 86 -14.74 11.47 -5.36
CA ALA A 86 -15.03 10.07 -5.68
C ALA A 86 -13.81 9.17 -5.91
N ASP A 87 -12.62 9.74 -6.14
CA ASP A 87 -11.40 9.02 -6.50
C ASP A 87 -10.28 9.16 -5.45
N ILE A 88 -10.59 9.58 -4.23
CA ILE A 88 -9.59 9.72 -3.16
C ILE A 88 -9.82 8.65 -2.09
N ASP A 89 -8.84 7.75 -1.94
CA ASP A 89 -8.93 6.65 -0.96
C ASP A 89 -8.59 7.11 0.46
N TRP A 90 -7.68 8.09 0.60
CA TRP A 90 -7.35 8.68 1.88
C TRP A 90 -6.85 10.12 1.72
N VAL A 91 -7.11 10.93 2.75
CA VAL A 91 -6.60 12.30 2.88
C VAL A 91 -6.05 12.46 4.28
N GLY A 92 -4.80 12.89 4.37
CA GLY A 92 -4.16 13.22 5.63
C GLY A 92 -3.51 14.58 5.52
N ALA A 93 -3.45 15.30 6.64
CA ALA A 93 -2.77 16.57 6.62
C ALA A 93 -1.93 16.81 7.88
N PHE A 94 -0.82 17.48 7.69
CA PHE A 94 0.23 17.62 8.68
C PHE A 94 0.41 19.09 9.05
N GLY A 95 0.40 19.37 10.34
CA GLY A 95 0.66 20.70 10.88
C GLY A 95 2.14 21.08 10.86
N PHE A 96 2.42 22.20 11.52
CA PHE A 96 3.79 22.65 11.77
C PHE A 96 4.54 21.66 12.64
N ALA A 97 5.85 21.60 12.41
CA ALA A 97 6.74 20.81 13.24
C ALA A 97 6.93 21.51 14.59
N ASP A 98 6.92 20.73 15.64
CA ASP A 98 7.36 21.07 16.98
C ASP A 98 8.39 20.03 17.42
N ASP A 99 9.29 20.35 18.35
CA ASP A 99 10.28 19.38 18.82
C ASP A 99 9.77 18.69 20.09
N VAL A 100 9.95 17.37 20.13
CA VAL A 100 9.66 16.56 21.32
C VAL A 100 10.86 15.78 21.78
N THR A 101 10.91 15.55 23.09
CA THR A 101 11.89 14.68 23.74
C THR A 101 11.17 13.60 24.55
N ASN A 102 11.89 12.53 24.88
CA ASN A 102 11.38 11.49 25.77
C ASN A 102 11.23 12.05 27.20
N ALA A 103 10.02 11.94 27.78
CA ALA A 103 9.73 12.43 29.14
C ALA A 103 10.60 11.79 30.22
N ALA A 104 11.10 10.57 29.98
CA ALA A 104 11.92 9.83 30.93
C ALA A 104 13.38 10.30 30.97
N PHE A 105 13.84 11.02 29.95
CA PHE A 105 15.24 11.45 29.82
C PHE A 105 15.33 12.96 29.62
N GLU A 106 15.72 13.67 30.68
CA GLU A 106 16.01 15.09 30.59
C GLU A 106 17.19 15.35 29.63
N GLY A 107 16.99 16.21 28.64
CA GLY A 107 18.01 16.51 27.61
C GLY A 107 18.21 15.40 26.56
N GLY A 108 17.28 14.45 26.43
CA GLY A 108 17.34 13.39 25.43
C GLY A 108 17.30 13.88 23.98
N ALA A 109 17.45 12.94 23.03
CA ALA A 109 17.38 13.25 21.61
C ALA A 109 16.01 13.86 21.24
N ARG A 110 16.03 14.76 20.26
CA ARG A 110 14.86 15.51 19.79
C ARG A 110 14.35 14.92 18.49
N VAL A 111 13.04 14.79 18.37
CA VAL A 111 12.37 14.35 17.14
C VAL A 111 11.25 15.32 16.81
N SER A 112 10.96 15.50 15.52
CA SER A 112 9.89 16.37 15.07
C SER A 112 8.53 15.75 15.36
N LEU A 113 7.74 16.38 16.23
CA LEU A 113 6.32 16.17 16.37
C LEU A 113 5.56 16.95 15.29
N ARG A 114 4.56 16.32 14.69
CA ARG A 114 3.63 16.95 13.76
C ARG A 114 2.19 16.61 14.13
N PRO A 115 1.32 17.62 14.29
CA PRO A 115 -0.12 17.41 14.33
C PRO A 115 -0.58 16.72 13.04
N TYR A 116 -1.37 15.66 13.17
CA TYR A 116 -2.01 14.97 12.05
C TYR A 116 -3.51 15.21 12.10
N TYR A 117 -4.05 15.71 10.99
CA TYR A 117 -5.46 15.92 10.76
C TYR A 117 -5.94 14.85 9.78
N GLY A 118 -6.68 13.87 10.29
CA GLY A 118 -7.24 12.77 9.53
C GLY A 118 -8.00 11.83 10.46
N THR A 119 -8.76 10.91 9.88
CA THR A 119 -9.70 10.05 10.63
C THR A 119 -9.09 8.73 11.11
N ASP A 120 -7.88 8.41 10.66
CA ASP A 120 -7.41 7.02 10.68
C ASP A 120 -6.52 6.68 11.87
N LEU A 121 -6.10 7.68 12.65
CA LEU A 121 -5.28 7.46 13.84
C LEU A 121 -6.19 7.39 15.08
N GLY A 122 -6.21 6.23 15.74
CA GLY A 122 -7.11 5.89 16.86
C GLY A 122 -6.86 6.64 18.18
N GLY A 123 -6.69 7.97 18.14
CA GLY A 123 -6.60 8.85 19.31
C GLY A 123 -5.24 8.93 20.00
N SER A 124 -4.39 7.92 19.85
CA SER A 124 -3.01 7.93 20.36
C SER A 124 -2.00 8.44 19.33
N GLY A 125 -0.90 9.01 19.81
CA GLY A 125 0.21 9.41 18.95
C GLY A 125 0.96 8.21 18.38
N LEU A 126 1.58 8.43 17.23
CA LEU A 126 2.34 7.45 16.48
C LEU A 126 3.76 7.92 16.28
N LEU A 127 4.69 6.98 16.11
CA LEU A 127 6.10 7.28 15.87
C LEU A 127 6.60 6.52 14.65
N SER A 128 7.45 7.13 13.84
CA SER A 128 8.22 6.35 12.87
C SER A 128 9.20 5.43 13.61
N THR A 129 9.63 4.35 12.94
CA THR A 129 10.62 3.42 13.50
C THR A 129 11.92 4.13 13.91
N ASP A 130 12.37 5.08 13.08
CA ASP A 130 13.53 5.92 13.37
C ASP A 130 13.29 6.85 14.56
N ALA A 131 12.10 7.44 14.67
CA ALA A 131 11.71 8.26 15.82
C ALA A 131 11.71 7.47 17.13
N ALA A 132 11.17 6.26 17.13
CA ALA A 132 11.16 5.39 18.31
C ALA A 132 12.58 5.04 18.75
N THR A 133 13.47 4.74 17.80
CA THR A 133 14.88 4.45 18.06
C THR A 133 15.61 5.68 18.62
N GLN A 134 15.42 6.83 18.01
CA GLN A 134 16.06 8.08 18.42
C GLN A 134 15.59 8.55 19.80
N LEU A 135 14.30 8.43 20.11
CA LEU A 135 13.74 8.76 21.43
C LEU A 135 14.03 7.69 22.49
N GLY A 136 14.59 6.54 22.11
CA GLY A 136 14.88 5.44 23.03
C GLY A 136 13.63 4.73 23.55
N PHE A 137 12.52 4.76 22.81
CA PHE A 137 11.30 4.05 23.17
C PHE A 137 11.40 2.57 22.79
N ALA A 138 11.67 1.72 23.78
CA ALA A 138 11.59 0.28 23.59
C ALA A 138 10.16 -0.14 23.22
N ALA A 139 10.01 -0.86 22.11
CA ALA A 139 8.71 -1.27 21.54
C ALA A 139 7.80 -0.13 21.02
N GLY A 140 8.32 1.08 20.83
CA GLY A 140 7.51 2.18 20.26
C GLY A 140 6.44 2.71 21.21
N LEU A 141 6.61 2.50 22.52
CA LEU A 141 5.71 2.97 23.56
C LEU A 141 6.42 3.98 24.44
N GLY A 142 5.73 5.08 24.77
CA GLY A 142 6.21 6.02 25.78
C GLY A 142 5.53 7.37 25.71
N THR A 143 5.97 8.28 26.57
CA THR A 143 5.45 9.64 26.62
C THR A 143 6.51 10.61 26.12
N ALA A 144 6.15 11.41 25.12
CA ALA A 144 7.00 12.48 24.62
C ALA A 144 6.49 13.83 25.11
N VAL A 145 7.39 14.76 25.42
CA VAL A 145 7.05 16.11 25.88
C VAL A 145 7.44 17.11 24.81
N SER A 146 6.50 17.97 24.43
CA SER A 146 6.73 19.11 23.55
C SER A 146 7.58 20.15 24.25
N GLU A 147 8.63 20.61 23.59
CA GLU A 147 9.53 21.62 24.14
C GLU A 147 8.91 23.01 24.13
N SER A 148 8.12 23.34 23.11
CA SER A 148 7.48 24.66 23.01
C SER A 148 6.31 24.83 23.98
N SER A 149 5.54 23.76 24.22
CA SER A 149 4.30 23.82 25.00
C SER A 149 4.37 23.12 26.36
N GLY A 150 5.41 22.32 26.62
CA GLY A 150 5.52 21.48 27.81
C GLY A 150 4.46 20.37 27.89
N ARG A 151 3.68 20.16 26.82
CA ARG A 151 2.59 19.16 26.81
C ARG A 151 3.14 17.76 26.58
N SER A 152 2.64 16.83 27.37
CA SER A 152 2.91 15.39 27.22
C SER A 152 1.97 14.75 26.21
N TYR A 153 2.52 13.86 25.39
CA TYR A 153 1.81 13.06 24.40
C TYR A 153 2.12 11.58 24.60
N ASP A 154 1.06 10.79 24.75
CA ASP A 154 1.19 9.34 24.85
C ASP A 154 1.30 8.72 23.46
N LEU A 155 2.41 8.03 23.24
CA LEU A 155 2.76 7.37 21.99
C LEU A 155 2.59 5.87 22.19
N ALA A 156 1.69 5.29 21.41
CA ALA A 156 1.20 3.94 21.66
C ALA A 156 1.51 2.97 20.52
N LYS A 157 1.99 3.45 19.37
CA LYS A 157 2.30 2.59 18.22
C LYS A 157 3.35 3.20 17.32
N THR A 158 4.20 2.34 16.78
CA THR A 158 5.03 2.66 15.63
C THR A 158 4.25 2.58 14.33
N VAL A 159 4.68 3.36 13.35
CA VAL A 159 4.16 3.33 11.98
C VAL A 159 5.29 3.35 10.96
N ASP A 160 5.12 2.56 9.91
CA ASP A 160 5.93 2.64 8.70
C ASP A 160 5.31 3.66 7.74
N LEU A 161 6.07 4.72 7.43
CA LEU A 161 5.62 5.74 6.49
C LEU A 161 5.83 5.24 5.06
N PRO A 162 4.86 5.43 4.16
CA PRO A 162 5.06 5.16 2.74
C PRO A 162 6.15 6.08 2.18
N GLY A 163 6.83 5.65 1.11
CA GLY A 163 8.01 6.33 0.58
C GLY A 163 7.80 7.81 0.24
N GLU A 164 6.59 8.20 -0.14
CA GLU A 164 6.23 9.58 -0.44
C GLU A 164 6.14 10.48 0.80
N LEU A 165 6.04 9.88 1.99
CA LEU A 165 6.06 10.54 3.29
C LEU A 165 7.39 10.35 4.05
N SER A 166 8.37 9.66 3.45
CA SER A 166 9.72 9.47 4.04
C SER A 166 10.42 10.78 4.39
N PHE A 167 10.11 11.89 3.68
CA PHE A 167 10.66 13.21 3.99
C PHE A 167 10.23 13.75 5.36
N LEU A 168 9.22 13.14 6.01
CA LEU A 168 8.82 13.47 7.37
C LEU A 168 9.74 12.81 8.39
N GLU A 169 10.39 11.70 8.07
CA GLU A 169 11.18 10.93 9.03
C GLU A 169 12.47 11.67 9.46
N PRO A 170 12.86 11.57 10.74
CA PRO A 170 12.14 10.93 11.86
C PRO A 170 10.97 11.80 12.37
N VAL A 171 9.80 11.18 12.63
CA VAL A 171 8.57 11.91 13.02
C VAL A 171 7.74 11.25 14.11
N VAL A 172 7.11 12.08 14.93
CA VAL A 172 6.01 11.73 15.82
C VAL A 172 4.72 12.37 15.29
N LEU A 173 3.68 11.59 15.02
CA LEU A 173 2.39 12.06 14.53
C LEU A 173 1.36 12.06 15.65
N VAL A 174 0.74 13.19 15.93
CA VAL A 174 -0.29 13.29 16.98
C VAL A 174 -1.66 13.58 16.36
N PRO A 175 -2.67 12.72 16.54
CA PRO A 175 -4.01 12.98 16.03
C PRO A 175 -4.56 14.27 16.63
N THR A 176 -4.99 15.17 15.77
CA THR A 176 -5.58 16.45 16.12
C THR A 176 -6.93 16.58 15.43
N ALA A 177 -7.95 16.98 16.18
CA ALA A 177 -9.27 17.23 15.62
C ALA A 177 -9.20 18.39 14.60
N VAL A 178 -9.98 18.29 13.53
CA VAL A 178 -10.12 19.36 12.55
C VAL A 178 -10.89 20.54 13.14
N SER A 179 -10.18 21.43 13.83
CA SER A 179 -10.74 22.66 14.42
C SER A 179 -10.37 23.90 13.60
N GLY A 180 -10.81 23.93 12.33
CA GLY A 180 -11.03 25.11 11.46
C GLY A 180 -9.97 26.21 11.25
N VAL A 181 -8.87 26.28 11.99
CA VAL A 181 -7.89 27.38 11.93
C VAL A 181 -6.50 26.84 12.22
N GLY A 182 -5.71 26.62 11.16
CA GLY A 182 -4.30 26.23 11.25
C GLY A 182 -3.73 26.04 9.86
N GLY A 183 -2.48 26.48 9.64
CA GLY A 183 -1.77 26.21 8.39
C GLY A 183 -1.45 24.72 8.29
N VAL A 184 -1.86 24.10 7.18
CA VAL A 184 -1.84 22.66 7.01
C VAL A 184 -1.10 22.29 5.73
N ARG A 185 -0.31 21.20 5.76
CA ARG A 185 0.27 20.54 4.58
C ARG A 185 -0.57 19.31 4.26
N VAL A 186 -1.09 19.18 3.04
CA VAL A 186 -2.03 18.12 2.70
C VAL A 186 -1.33 17.04 1.87
N ALA A 187 -1.59 15.78 2.17
CA ALA A 187 -1.25 14.65 1.33
C ALA A 187 -2.53 13.86 1.00
N THR A 188 -2.74 13.53 -0.27
CA THR A 188 -3.86 12.70 -0.72
C THR A 188 -3.32 11.48 -1.45
N GLY A 189 -4.02 10.34 -1.41
CA GLY A 189 -3.68 9.19 -2.25
C GLY A 189 -4.87 8.39 -2.78
N ALA A 190 -4.68 7.74 -3.92
CA ALA A 190 -5.69 6.94 -4.65
C ALA A 190 -5.07 5.65 -5.22
N GLY A 191 -5.49 4.47 -4.76
CA GLY A 191 -5.14 3.16 -5.31
C GLY A 191 -5.44 1.95 -4.40
N SER A 192 -6.13 0.97 -4.97
CA SER A 192 -6.60 -0.30 -4.37
C SER A 192 -5.54 -1.35 -3.98
N ALA A 193 -4.26 -0.97 -3.92
CA ALA A 193 -3.18 -1.82 -3.40
C ALA A 193 -2.06 -1.01 -2.70
N GLY A 194 -2.18 0.31 -2.65
CA GLY A 194 -1.35 1.15 -1.79
C GLY A 194 -1.94 1.11 -0.39
N VAL A 195 -1.17 0.63 0.58
CA VAL A 195 -1.51 0.47 2.00
C VAL A 195 -2.62 1.43 2.42
N ARG A 196 -3.86 0.93 2.45
CA ARG A 196 -4.91 1.57 3.23
C ARG A 196 -4.31 1.82 4.61
N PRO A 197 -4.55 2.99 5.23
CA PRO A 197 -4.21 3.17 6.63
C PRO A 197 -4.95 2.21 7.59
N SER A 198 -5.70 1.23 7.07
CA SER A 198 -6.15 0.05 7.81
C SER A 198 -5.01 -0.83 8.36
N ARG A 199 -3.75 -0.67 7.91
CA ARG A 199 -2.56 -1.29 8.56
C ARG A 199 -2.05 -0.55 9.80
N TRP A 200 -2.72 0.53 10.22
CA TRP A 200 -2.38 1.31 11.42
C TRP A 200 -3.12 0.78 12.68
N ARG A 201 -3.77 -0.39 12.53
CA ARG A 201 -4.35 -1.18 13.63
C ARG A 201 -3.29 -1.98 14.34
#